data_AF-A0A212SQ64-F1
#
_entry.id   AF-A0A212SQ64-F1
#
_cell.length_a   1.000
_cell.length_b   1.000
_cell.length_c   1.000
_cell.angle_alpha   90.00
_cell.angle_beta   90.00
_cell.angle_gamma   90.00
#
_symmetry.space_group_name_H-M   'P 1'
#
loop_
_entity.id
_entity.type
_entity.pdbx_description
1 polymer ?
#
loop_
_entity_poly.entity_id
_entity_poly.type
_entity_poly.pdbx_seq_one_letter_code
_entity_poly.pdbx_strand_id
1 'polypeptide(L)' 'MARRRPNELFVRGKRFEVVRVERMMRIGPDGPETPRPSDVDEYGPSQIHPPMDEHGNITYGT' A
#
# COMPACT_ATOMS: atom_id res chain seq x y z
N MET A 1 10.77 13.98 -16.49
CA MET A 1 9.38 13.60 -16.82
C MET A 1 8.94 12.52 -15.85
N ALA A 2 7.74 12.60 -15.27
CA ALA A 2 7.28 11.57 -14.33
C ALA A 2 7.03 10.24 -15.07
N ARG A 3 7.60 9.14 -14.56
CA ARG A 3 7.38 7.79 -15.12
C ARG A 3 5.89 7.45 -15.05
N ARG A 4 5.26 7.16 -16.19
CA ARG A 4 3.84 6.78 -16.27
C ARG A 4 3.62 5.51 -15.45
N ARG A 5 2.70 5.57 -14.48
CA ARG A 5 2.32 4.41 -13.66
C ARG A 5 1.48 3.43 -14.51
N PRO A 6 1.83 2.14 -14.58
CA PRO A 6 1.10 1.15 -15.39
C PRO A 6 -0.28 0.86 -14.79
N ASN A 7 -1.31 0.70 -15.63
CA ASN A 7 -2.68 0.39 -15.20
C ASN A 7 -3.00 -1.11 -15.18
N GLU A 8 -2.10 -1.96 -15.67
CA GLU A 8 -2.29 -3.40 -15.78
C GLU A 8 -1.03 -4.14 -15.31
N LEU A 9 -1.21 -5.37 -14.84
CA LEU A 9 -0.14 -6.27 -14.43
C LEU A 9 -0.44 -7.72 -14.86
N PHE A 10 0.59 -8.44 -15.32
CA PHE A 10 0.51 -9.88 -15.56
C PHE A 10 1.20 -10.63 -14.43
N VAL A 11 0.47 -11.51 -13.73
CA VAL A 11 1.02 -12.35 -12.66
C VAL A 11 0.67 -13.80 -12.94
N ARG A 12 1.70 -14.66 -13.09
CA ARG A 12 1.55 -16.11 -13.36
C ARG A 12 0.55 -16.41 -14.48
N GLY A 13 0.63 -15.62 -15.58
CA GLY A 13 -0.22 -15.78 -16.77
C GLY A 13 -1.62 -15.17 -16.67
N LYS A 14 -1.97 -14.47 -15.58
CA LYS A 14 -3.26 -13.80 -15.41
C LYS A 14 -3.10 -12.28 -15.51
N ARG A 15 -4.02 -11.62 -16.22
CA ARG A 15 -4.10 -10.15 -16.33
C ARG A 15 -4.91 -9.58 -15.17
N PHE A 16 -4.36 -8.56 -14.51
CA PHE A 16 -5.00 -7.80 -13.45
C PHE A 16 -5.00 -6.31 -13.81
N GLU A 17 -6.04 -5.60 -13.39
CA GLU A 17 -6.14 -4.14 -13.50
C GLU A 17 -5.77 -3.49 -12.16
N VAL A 18 -4.95 -2.44 -12.22
CA VAL A 18 -4.48 -1.73 -11.04
C VAL A 18 -5.53 -0.71 -10.62
N VAL A 19 -6.38 -1.09 -9.66
CA VAL A 19 -7.27 -0.17 -8.97
C VAL A 19 -6.46 0.61 -7.94
N ARG A 20 -6.47 1.95 -8.05
CA ARG A 20 -5.80 2.83 -7.08
C ARG A 20 -6.87 3.49 -6.22
N VAL A 21 -6.74 3.29 -4.93
CA VAL A 21 -7.55 3.96 -3.91
C VAL A 21 -6.67 4.93 -3.16
N GLU A 22 -7.24 6.04 -2.75
CA GLU A 22 -6.60 6.92 -1.78
C GLU A 22 -6.83 6.37 -0.37
N ARG A 23 -5.88 6.63 0.52
CA ARG A 23 -6.10 6.35 1.95
C ARG A 23 -7.08 7.39 2.47
N MET A 24 -8.19 6.92 3.02
CA MET A 24 -9.21 7.77 3.65
C MET A 24 -9.26 7.48 5.15
N MET A 25 -9.53 8.51 5.94
CA MET A 25 -9.73 8.43 7.39
C MET A 25 -11.00 9.18 7.73
N ARG A 26 -11.87 8.58 8.53
CA ARG A 26 -13.06 9.25 9.05
C ARG A 26 -12.65 10.04 10.28
N ILE A 27 -13.11 11.29 10.37
CA ILE A 27 -12.80 12.20 11.47
C ILE A 27 -14.12 12.63 12.09
N GLY A 28 -14.30 12.33 13.38
CA GLY A 28 -15.41 12.80 14.21
C GLY A 28 -14.99 13.93 15.15
N PRO A 29 -15.90 14.42 16.01
CA PRO A 29 -15.58 15.43 17.04
C PRO A 29 -14.43 15.02 17.96
N ASP A 30 -14.28 13.72 18.22
CA ASP A 30 -13.24 13.13 19.06
C ASP A 30 -11.93 12.86 18.30
N GLY A 31 -11.87 13.22 17.01
CA GLY A 31 -10.70 13.04 16.14
C GLY A 31 -10.82 11.86 15.17
N PRO A 32 -9.69 11.37 14.63
CA PRO A 32 -9.61 10.17 13.80
C PRO A 32 -10.26 8.94 14.43
N GLU A 33 -10.81 8.07 13.58
CA GLU A 33 -11.14 6.70 13.99
C GLU A 33 -9.91 6.01 14.62
N THR A 34 -10.05 5.52 15.85
CA THR A 34 -9.01 4.78 16.55
C THR A 34 -8.83 3.38 15.96
N PRO A 35 -7.66 2.72 16.12
CA PRO A 35 -7.48 1.33 15.73
C PRO A 35 -8.57 0.43 16.33
N ARG A 36 -9.11 -0.48 15.53
CA ARG A 36 -10.07 -1.48 16.01
C ARG A 36 -9.35 -2.49 16.89
N PRO A 37 -10.04 -3.17 17.83
CA PRO A 37 -9.42 -4.25 18.61
C PRO A 37 -8.81 -5.38 17.76
N SER A 38 -9.24 -5.54 16.50
CA SER A 38 -8.69 -6.49 15.54
C SER A 38 -7.43 -6.00 14.82
N ASP A 39 -7.13 -4.70 14.88
CA ASP A 39 -5.98 -4.09 14.22
C ASP A 39 -4.74 -4.34 15.09
N VAL A 40 -4.29 -5.60 15.13
CA VAL A 40 -3.03 -6.00 15.78
C VAL A 40 -1.87 -5.60 14.87
N ASP A 41 -0.97 -4.76 15.37
CA ASP A 41 0.21 -4.35 14.61
C ASP A 41 1.35 -5.35 14.84
N GLU A 42 1.48 -6.31 13.93
CA GLU A 42 2.57 -7.30 13.93
C GLU A 42 3.87 -6.73 13.33
N TYR A 43 3.82 -5.53 12.75
CA TYR A 43 4.92 -4.93 12.01
C TYR A 43 5.41 -3.63 12.67
N GLY A 44 6.72 -3.44 12.75
CA GLY A 44 7.29 -2.19 13.23
C GLY A 44 7.08 -1.03 12.26
N PRO A 45 7.52 0.19 12.63
CA PRO A 45 7.54 1.33 11.72
C PRO A 45 8.18 0.95 10.37
N SER A 46 7.49 1.22 9.27
CA SER A 46 7.97 0.88 7.92
C SER A 46 7.65 1.98 6.91
N GLN A 47 8.44 2.02 5.83
CA GLN A 47 8.21 2.94 4.74
C GLN A 47 6.88 2.61 4.04
N ILE A 48 5.98 3.60 3.92
CA ILE A 48 4.64 3.44 3.33
C ILE A 48 4.68 2.93 1.87
N HIS A 49 5.76 3.22 1.15
CA HIS A 49 6.03 2.76 -0.20
C HIS A 49 7.44 2.18 -0.29
N PRO A 50 7.66 0.94 0.19
CA PRO A 50 8.97 0.33 0.09
C PRO A 50 9.32 0.14 -1.39
N PRO A 51 10.59 0.34 -1.79
CA PRO A 51 11.02 0.06 -3.15
C PRO A 51 10.78 -1.40 -3.50
N MET A 52 10.32 -1.62 -4.74
CA MET A 52 10.17 -2.94 -5.33
C MET A 52 11.06 -3.00 -6.57
N ASP A 53 11.88 -4.05 -6.66
CA ASP A 53 12.75 -4.26 -7.82
C ASP A 53 11.96 -4.79 -9.04
N GLU A 54 12.67 -5.00 -10.14
CA GLU A 54 12.07 -5.50 -11.39
C GLU A 54 11.55 -6.95 -11.32
N HIS A 55 11.96 -7.69 -10.29
CA HIS A 55 11.54 -9.07 -10.04
C HIS A 55 10.39 -9.16 -9.01
N GLY A 56 9.97 -8.02 -8.46
CA GLY A 56 8.90 -7.95 -7.47
C GLY A 56 9.36 -8.15 -6.03
N ASN A 57 10.68 -8.15 -5.76
CA ASN A 57 11.18 -8.21 -4.39
C ASN A 57 11.02 -6.84 -3.72
N ILE A 58 10.49 -6.85 -2.49
CA ILE A 58 10.26 -5.64 -1.69
C ILE A 58 11.43 -5.48 -0.71
N THR A 59 12.07 -4.31 -0.72
CA THR A 59 13.07 -3.95 0.29
C THR A 59 12.46 -3.01 1.32
N TYR A 60 12.29 -3.51 2.55
CA TYR A 60 11.90 -2.69 3.68
C TYR A 60 13.15 -1.90 4.12
N GLY A 61 13.09 -0.57 4.07
CA GLY A 61 14.17 0.27 4.60
C GLY A 61 14.40 -0.01 6.08
N THR A 62 15.64 0.22 6.54
CA THR A 62 16.03 0.07 7.95
C THR A 62 15.31 1.06 8.85
#